data_AF-A0A3S2B998-F1
#
_entry.id   AF-A0A3S2B998-F1
#
_cell.length_a   1.000
_cell.length_b   1.000
_cell.length_c   1.000
_cell.angle_alpha   90.00
_cell.angle_beta   90.00
_cell.angle_gamma   90.00
#
_symmetry.space_group_name_H-M   'P 1'
#
loop_
_entity.id
_entity.type
_entity.pdbx_description
1 polymer ?
#
loop_
_entity_poly.entity_id
_entity_poly.type
_entity_poly.pdbx_seq_one_letter_code
_entity_poly.pdbx_strand_id
1 'polypeptide(L)'
;MERSTIVRVHEGLHARPATRFVKLAKGFESDVELVKDGKAVSAKSSVKLMLLAVKENQEVTVRANGADAIEALEALIGYLENPRAGLDDEAEAQSPANDAGQEAAPALGSVPAAPGGANRLRGVAASEGFAIGPAFAHFPPDIAGQGRMLRAEEIKGEIDRFRTAVGAVQARMDHALAQDSLSAGDRG
;
A
#
# COMPACT_ATOMS: atom_id res chain seq x y z
N MET A 1 -5.86 -0.22 28.02
CA MET A 1 -7.31 -0.31 27.75
C MET A 1 -7.54 -1.07 26.46
N GLU A 2 -8.70 -1.71 26.29
CA GLU A 2 -9.01 -2.46 25.05
C GLU A 2 -10.49 -2.36 24.69
N ARG A 3 -10.82 -2.43 23.39
CA ARG A 3 -12.19 -2.51 22.87
C ARG A 3 -12.21 -3.28 21.55
N SER A 4 -13.22 -4.14 21.37
CA SER A 4 -13.47 -4.86 20.11
C SER A 4 -14.43 -4.10 19.20
N THR A 5 -14.23 -4.20 17.88
CA THR A 5 -15.13 -3.67 16.86
C THR A 5 -15.12 -4.54 15.60
N ILE A 6 -16.13 -4.35 14.74
CA ILE A 6 -16.21 -4.97 13.41
C ILE A 6 -15.65 -3.98 12.38
N VAL A 7 -14.68 -4.44 11.60
CA VAL A 7 -14.08 -3.62 10.55
C VAL A 7 -15.06 -3.44 9.40
N ARG A 8 -15.48 -2.20 9.15
CA ARG A 8 -16.38 -1.84 8.04
C ARG A 8 -15.67 -1.19 6.87
N VAL A 9 -14.37 -0.91 7.01
CA VAL A 9 -13.51 -0.35 5.95
C VAL A 9 -13.60 -1.22 4.70
N HIS A 10 -13.99 -0.62 3.58
CA HIS A 10 -14.11 -1.32 2.31
C HIS A 10 -12.75 -1.92 1.89
N GLU A 11 -12.76 -3.19 1.48
CA GLU A 11 -11.58 -4.02 1.19
C GLU A 11 -10.67 -4.36 2.41
N GLY A 12 -10.86 -3.72 3.57
CA GLY A 12 -10.11 -3.96 4.80
C GLY A 12 -8.86 -3.10 4.95
N LEU A 13 -7.96 -3.46 5.89
CA LEU A 13 -6.75 -2.70 6.18
C LEU A 13 -5.58 -3.13 5.27
N HIS A 14 -5.69 -2.84 3.97
CA HIS A 14 -4.57 -3.00 3.03
C HIS A 14 -4.27 -1.70 2.27
N ALA A 15 -3.05 -1.57 1.75
CA ALA A 15 -2.61 -0.43 0.92
C ALA A 15 -2.94 0.96 1.54
N ARG A 16 -3.87 1.72 0.93
CA ARG A 16 -4.20 3.10 1.30
C ARG A 16 -4.87 3.21 2.68
N PRO A 17 -5.97 2.49 2.98
CA PRO A 17 -6.54 2.46 4.33
C PRO A 17 -5.54 2.11 5.43
N ALA A 18 -4.69 1.09 5.21
CA ALA A 18 -3.65 0.72 6.16
C ALA A 18 -2.66 1.86 6.44
N THR A 19 -2.25 2.59 5.39
CA THR A 19 -1.31 3.70 5.52
C THR A 19 -1.91 4.86 6.32
N ARG A 20 -3.18 5.19 6.08
CA ARG A 20 -3.89 6.24 6.84
C ARG A 20 -4.14 5.81 8.29
N PHE A 21 -4.52 4.55 8.53
CA PHE A 21 -4.67 4.00 9.87
C PHE A 21 -3.36 4.08 10.67
N VAL A 22 -2.23 3.73 10.06
CA VAL A 22 -0.91 3.87 10.69
C VAL A 22 -0.57 5.32 10.97
N LYS A 23 -0.85 6.24 10.04
CA LYS A 23 -0.62 7.68 10.23
C LYS A 23 -1.44 8.20 11.41
N LEU A 24 -2.69 7.80 11.53
CA LEU A 24 -3.55 8.11 12.67
C LEU A 24 -2.96 7.54 13.96
N ALA A 25 -2.61 6.26 13.99
CA ALA A 25 -2.03 5.60 15.16
C ALA A 25 -0.69 6.22 15.61
N LYS A 26 0.12 6.72 14.67
CA LYS A 26 1.39 7.42 14.96
C LYS A 26 1.20 8.82 15.53
N GLY A 27 0.01 9.42 15.40
CA GLY A 27 -0.30 10.72 16.00
C GLY A 27 -0.50 10.68 17.52
N PHE A 28 -0.58 9.47 18.10
CA PHE A 28 -0.75 9.26 19.54
C PHE A 28 0.56 8.79 20.18
N GLU A 29 0.80 9.26 21.40
CA GLU A 29 1.96 8.86 22.23
C GLU A 29 1.77 7.42 22.73
N SER A 30 0.53 7.00 22.99
CA SER A 30 0.20 5.65 23.45
C SER A 30 0.74 4.54 22.55
N ASP A 31 1.14 3.44 23.16
CA ASP A 31 1.37 2.19 22.46
C ASP A 31 0.01 1.57 22.09
N VAL A 32 -0.18 1.40 20.78
CA VAL A 32 -1.42 0.86 20.22
C VAL A 32 -1.15 -0.45 19.50
N GLU A 33 -1.93 -1.46 19.83
CA GLU A 33 -1.93 -2.77 19.20
C GLU A 33 -3.30 -3.11 18.61
N LEU A 34 -3.27 -3.85 17.50
CA LEU A 34 -4.44 -4.48 16.90
C LEU A 34 -4.31 -5.99 17.08
N VAL A 35 -5.36 -6.61 17.65
CA VAL A 35 -5.42 -8.04 17.92
C VAL A 35 -6.49 -8.68 17.05
N LYS A 36 -6.11 -9.75 16.36
CA LYS A 36 -7.02 -10.58 15.56
C LYS A 36 -6.58 -12.03 15.67
N ASP A 37 -7.53 -12.95 15.90
CA ASP A 37 -7.27 -14.40 16.01
C ASP A 37 -6.11 -14.74 16.98
N GLY A 38 -6.03 -14.01 18.10
CA GLY A 38 -4.98 -14.19 19.12
C GLY A 38 -3.59 -13.63 18.73
N LYS A 39 -3.43 -13.02 17.55
CA LYS A 39 -2.20 -12.34 17.13
C LYS A 39 -2.31 -10.84 17.37
N ALA A 40 -1.40 -10.29 18.16
CA ALA A 40 -1.27 -8.85 18.40
C ALA A 40 -0.17 -8.25 17.53
N VAL A 41 -0.46 -7.12 16.88
CA VAL A 41 0.51 -6.35 16.10
C VAL A 41 0.43 -4.88 16.45
N SER A 42 1.55 -4.16 16.37
CA SER A 42 1.54 -2.71 16.55
C SER A 42 0.77 -2.01 15.43
N ALA A 43 -0.18 -1.16 15.80
CA ALA A 43 -0.95 -0.32 14.87
C ALA A 43 -0.09 0.78 14.21
N LYS A 44 1.11 1.06 14.73
CA LYS A 44 2.07 2.03 14.18
C LYS A 44 2.94 1.44 13.06
N SER A 45 2.79 0.15 12.72
CA SER A 45 3.57 -0.54 11.69
C SER A 45 2.70 -0.97 10.49
N SER A 46 2.89 -0.32 9.35
CA SER A 46 2.19 -0.67 8.10
C SER A 46 2.47 -2.11 7.65
N VAL A 47 3.72 -2.56 7.77
CA VAL A 47 4.13 -3.91 7.39
C VAL A 47 3.42 -4.97 8.24
N LYS A 48 3.37 -4.78 9.57
CA LYS A 48 2.74 -5.77 10.46
C LYS A 48 1.23 -5.83 10.29
N LEU A 49 0.58 -4.69 9.98
CA LEU A 49 -0.86 -4.66 9.68
C LEU A 49 -1.19 -5.39 8.38
N MET A 50 -0.36 -5.24 7.34
CA MET A 50 -0.52 -5.99 6.09
C MET A 50 -0.41 -7.50 6.34
N LEU A 51 0.50 -7.94 7.21
CA LEU A 51 0.65 -9.35 7.58
C LEU A 51 -0.51 -9.89 8.43
N LEU A 52 -1.18 -9.05 9.21
CA LEU A 52 -2.37 -9.43 9.99
C LEU A 52 -3.59 -9.67 9.08
N ALA A 53 -3.56 -9.13 7.85
CA ALA A 53 -4.54 -9.36 6.79
C ALA A 53 -6.00 -9.18 7.28
N VAL A 54 -6.27 -8.04 7.91
CA VAL A 54 -7.59 -7.68 8.44
C VAL A 54 -8.52 -7.32 7.29
N LYS A 55 -9.63 -8.06 7.18
CA LYS A 55 -10.63 -7.89 6.11
C LYS A 55 -11.88 -7.20 6.63
N GLU A 56 -12.67 -6.68 5.69
CA GLU A 56 -14.03 -6.21 5.98
C GLU A 56 -14.87 -7.30 6.67
N ASN A 57 -15.73 -6.87 7.59
CA ASN A 57 -16.62 -7.69 8.41
C ASN A 57 -15.92 -8.65 9.37
N GLN A 58 -14.63 -8.45 9.65
CA GLN A 58 -13.90 -9.18 10.69
C GLN A 58 -13.95 -8.43 12.02
N GLU A 59 -14.03 -9.19 13.12
CA GLU A 59 -13.87 -8.65 14.47
C GLU A 59 -12.38 -8.48 14.79
N VAL A 60 -12.03 -7.33 15.34
CA VAL A 60 -10.68 -7.01 15.82
C VAL A 60 -10.76 -6.31 17.16
N THR A 61 -9.74 -6.49 17.99
CA THR A 61 -9.61 -5.79 19.28
C THR A 61 -8.49 -4.77 19.17
N VAL A 62 -8.79 -3.51 19.47
CA VAL A 62 -7.79 -2.45 19.59
C VAL A 62 -7.39 -2.32 21.05
N ARG A 63 -6.08 -2.36 21.33
CA ARG A 63 -5.50 -2.15 22.65
C ARG A 63 -4.67 -0.89 22.63
N ALA A 64 -4.83 -0.03 23.63
CA ALA A 64 -4.04 1.19 23.78
C ALA A 64 -3.52 1.32 25.23
N ASN A 65 -2.26 1.70 25.38
CA ASN A 65 -1.63 1.93 26.67
C ASN A 65 -0.78 3.21 26.63
N GLY A 66 -1.09 4.17 27.50
CA GLY A 66 -0.43 5.48 27.54
C GLY A 66 -1.38 6.57 28.03
N ALA A 67 -0.89 7.82 28.00
CA ALA A 67 -1.59 8.97 28.54
C ALA A 67 -2.84 9.37 27.72
N ASP A 68 -2.77 9.19 26.40
CA ASP A 68 -3.82 9.46 25.42
C ASP A 68 -4.55 8.18 24.95
N ALA A 69 -4.50 7.11 25.76
CA ALA A 69 -5.01 5.79 25.35
C ALA A 69 -6.52 5.78 25.05
N ILE A 70 -7.31 6.63 25.71
CA ILE A 70 -8.75 6.76 25.46
C ILE A 70 -8.99 7.40 24.09
N GLU A 71 -8.34 8.54 23.83
CA GLU A 71 -8.46 9.30 22.58
C GLU A 71 -7.98 8.47 21.38
N ALA A 72 -6.85 7.76 21.55
CA ALA A 72 -6.33 6.85 20.54
C ALA A 72 -7.33 5.73 20.22
N LEU A 73 -7.94 5.13 21.24
CA LEU A 73 -8.89 4.04 21.08
C LEU A 73 -10.16 4.51 20.34
N GLU A 74 -10.70 5.67 20.69
CA GLU A 74 -11.88 6.24 20.05
C GLU A 74 -11.62 6.58 18.57
N ALA A 75 -10.51 7.26 18.28
CA ALA A 75 -10.16 7.65 16.93
C ALA A 75 -9.93 6.43 16.02
N LEU A 76 -9.22 5.42 16.52
CA LEU A 76 -8.91 4.21 15.73
C LEU A 76 -10.14 3.34 15.50
N ILE A 77 -11.02 3.22 16.49
CA ILE A 77 -12.28 2.48 16.31
C ILE A 77 -13.21 3.20 15.36
N GLY A 78 -13.33 4.53 15.48
CA GLY A 78 -14.08 5.34 14.52
C GLY A 78 -13.55 5.19 13.08
N TYR A 79 -12.22 5.06 12.92
CA TYR A 79 -11.64 4.76 11.61
C TYR A 79 -12.04 3.37 11.09
N LEU A 80 -11.99 2.34 11.94
CA LEU A 80 -12.33 0.96 11.55
C LEU A 80 -13.81 0.76 11.21
N GLU A 81 -14.68 1.54 11.85
CA GLU A 81 -16.13 1.48 11.63
C GLU A 81 -16.60 2.33 10.45
N ASN A 82 -15.73 3.17 9.87
CA ASN A 82 -16.06 4.02 8.73
C ASN A 82 -15.87 3.27 7.40
N PRO A 83 -16.94 2.99 6.63
CA PRO A 83 -16.83 2.28 5.35
C PRO A 83 -16.07 3.04 4.27
N ARG A 84 -16.01 4.38 4.38
CA ARG A 84 -15.28 5.25 3.44
C ARG A 84 -13.82 5.49 3.83
N ALA A 85 -13.35 4.90 4.92
CA ALA A 85 -11.98 5.08 5.36
C ALA A 85 -10.98 4.67 4.27
N GLY A 86 -10.24 5.64 3.73
CA GLY A 86 -9.25 5.42 2.66
C GLY A 86 -9.77 5.55 1.22
N LEU A 87 -11.07 5.85 1.03
CA LEU A 87 -11.69 6.10 -0.27
C LEU A 87 -11.74 7.60 -0.66
N ASP A 88 -11.45 8.51 0.28
CA ASP A 88 -11.49 9.94 0.00
C ASP A 88 -10.13 10.44 -0.53
N ASP A 89 -10.07 10.78 -1.82
CA ASP A 89 -9.15 11.83 -2.30
C ASP A 89 -9.54 13.11 -1.55
N GLU A 90 -8.55 13.81 -1.00
CA GLU A 90 -8.69 14.81 0.06
C GLU A 90 -9.94 15.71 -0.01
N ALA A 91 -10.88 15.53 0.92
CA ALA A 91 -11.78 16.57 1.38
C ALA A 91 -12.25 16.27 2.82
N GLU A 92 -11.98 17.22 3.72
CA GLU A 92 -12.59 17.39 5.05
C GLU A 92 -12.02 16.59 6.23
N ALA A 93 -10.86 17.03 6.72
CA ALA A 93 -10.69 17.22 8.16
C ALA A 93 -10.90 18.72 8.46
N GLN A 94 -12.14 19.11 8.74
CA GLN A 94 -12.40 20.38 9.42
C GLN A 94 -12.16 20.17 10.91
N SER A 95 -11.25 20.97 11.49
CA SER A 95 -11.29 21.34 12.89
C SER A 95 -10.76 22.77 13.03
N PRO A 96 -11.28 23.55 13.99
CA PRO A 96 -11.49 24.98 13.84
C PRO A 96 -10.22 25.82 14.07
N ALA A 97 -10.27 26.99 13.46
CA ALA A 97 -9.40 28.16 13.57
C ALA A 97 -8.43 28.22 14.76
N ASN A 98 -7.17 28.55 14.47
CA ASN A 98 -6.69 29.90 14.81
C ASN A 98 -5.56 30.36 13.87
N ASP A 99 -5.69 31.63 13.53
CA ASP A 99 -4.92 32.47 12.62
C ASP A 99 -3.55 32.84 13.20
N ALA A 100 -2.49 32.69 12.40
CA ALA A 100 -1.36 33.62 12.29
C ALA A 100 -0.38 33.06 11.23
N GLY A 101 -0.33 33.72 10.08
CA GLY A 101 0.25 33.15 8.85
C GLY A 101 1.76 33.01 8.79
N GLN A 102 2.22 32.23 7.80
CA GLN A 102 3.08 32.77 6.75
C GLN A 102 3.19 31.83 5.53
N GLU A 103 2.85 32.44 4.40
CA GLU A 103 3.43 32.28 3.05
C GLU A 103 3.19 30.98 2.26
N ALA A 104 2.16 31.07 1.43
CA ALA A 104 1.94 30.24 0.26
C ALA A 104 3.00 30.47 -0.83
N ALA A 105 3.50 29.39 -1.41
CA ALA A 105 4.11 29.36 -2.74
C ALA A 105 3.48 28.22 -3.57
N PRO A 106 3.37 28.37 -4.91
CA PRO A 106 2.12 28.12 -5.61
C PRO A 106 1.95 26.69 -6.14
N ALA A 107 0.68 26.29 -6.26
CA ALA A 107 0.24 25.17 -7.08
C ALA A 107 0.72 25.36 -8.53
N LEU A 108 1.64 24.50 -8.99
CA LEU A 108 2.01 24.43 -10.40
C LEU A 108 1.04 23.49 -11.12
N GLY A 109 0.28 24.10 -12.02
CA GLY A 109 -0.83 23.48 -12.72
C GLY A 109 -0.47 22.31 -13.63
N SER A 110 -1.51 21.57 -13.96
CA SER A 110 -1.56 20.59 -15.04
C SER A 110 -1.20 21.27 -16.37
N VAL A 111 0.05 21.10 -16.82
CA VAL A 111 0.42 21.46 -18.20
C VAL A 111 -0.27 20.47 -19.15
N PRO A 112 -1.05 20.93 -20.15
CA PRO A 112 -1.68 20.06 -21.13
C PRO A 112 -0.64 19.34 -21.98
N ALA A 113 -0.95 18.09 -22.35
CA ALA A 113 -0.08 17.21 -23.10
C ALA A 113 0.15 17.72 -24.53
N ALA A 114 1.37 18.17 -24.82
CA ALA A 114 1.88 18.21 -26.19
C ALA A 114 2.50 16.84 -26.54
N PRO A 115 2.31 16.33 -27.77
CA PRO A 115 2.84 15.02 -28.17
C PRO A 115 4.38 15.05 -28.12
N GLY A 116 4.93 14.24 -27.21
CA GLY A 116 6.37 14.16 -26.97
C GLY A 116 7.09 13.38 -28.07
N GLY A 117 8.14 13.99 -28.62
CA GLY A 117 9.11 13.27 -29.46
C GLY A 117 9.85 12.18 -28.67
N ALA A 118 10.34 11.17 -29.39
CA ALA A 118 10.81 9.86 -28.94
C ALA A 118 11.96 9.81 -27.90
N ASN A 119 12.37 10.93 -27.31
CA ASN A 119 13.52 10.98 -26.40
C ASN A 119 13.31 11.84 -25.15
N ARG A 120 12.06 12.06 -24.73
CA ARG A 120 11.73 12.72 -23.47
C ARG A 120 10.97 11.78 -22.55
N LEU A 121 11.58 11.45 -21.41
CA LEU A 121 10.91 10.79 -20.29
C LEU A 121 10.20 11.85 -19.44
N ARG A 122 8.92 11.63 -19.17
CA ARG A 122 8.13 12.45 -18.27
C ARG A 122 7.75 11.61 -17.05
N GLY A 123 7.99 12.15 -15.86
CA GLY A 123 7.66 11.50 -14.60
C GLY A 123 7.18 12.50 -13.55
N VAL A 124 6.70 11.99 -12.43
CA VAL A 124 6.38 12.76 -11.23
C VAL A 124 7.55 12.61 -10.26
N ALA A 125 8.03 13.72 -9.70
CA ALA A 125 9.11 13.67 -8.72
C ALA A 125 8.63 13.00 -7.42
N ALA A 126 9.40 12.05 -6.90
CA ALA A 126 9.12 11.40 -5.63
C ALA A 126 9.61 12.21 -4.41
N SER A 127 10.63 13.05 -4.60
CA SER A 127 11.21 13.92 -3.57
C SER A 127 11.82 15.18 -4.22
N GLU A 128 12.06 16.19 -3.40
CA GLU A 128 12.83 17.37 -3.78
C GLU A 128 14.34 17.03 -3.87
N GLY A 129 15.09 17.80 -4.67
CA GLY A 129 16.55 17.65 -4.83
C GLY A 129 17.01 17.37 -6.27
N PHE A 130 18.31 17.18 -6.46
CA PHE A 130 18.94 16.88 -7.75
C PHE A 130 19.72 15.56 -7.69
N ALA A 131 19.62 14.75 -8.75
CA ALA A 131 20.40 13.53 -8.94
C ALA A 131 21.23 13.64 -10.24
N ILE A 132 22.50 13.23 -10.19
CA ILE A 132 23.41 13.24 -11.34
C ILE A 132 23.99 11.83 -11.49
N GLY A 133 23.70 11.18 -12.61
CA GLY A 133 24.18 9.84 -12.91
C GLY A 133 23.56 9.26 -14.18
N PRO A 134 24.07 8.11 -14.68
CA PRO A 134 23.48 7.43 -15.82
C PRO A 134 22.08 6.90 -15.44
N ALA A 135 21.10 7.15 -16.31
CA ALA A 135 19.74 6.60 -16.18
C ALA A 135 19.56 5.43 -17.16
N PHE A 136 19.18 4.27 -16.65
CA PHE A 136 18.83 3.10 -17.45
C PHE A 136 17.33 2.93 -17.44
N ALA A 137 16.71 3.12 -18.61
CA ALA A 137 15.27 2.96 -18.74
C ALA A 137 14.95 1.51 -19.13
N HIS A 138 14.16 0.82 -18.30
CA HIS A 138 13.68 -0.53 -18.57
C HIS A 138 12.21 -0.47 -18.97
N PHE A 139 11.94 -0.67 -20.26
CA PHE A 139 10.59 -0.75 -20.82
C PHE A 139 10.31 -2.22 -21.19
N PRO A 140 9.74 -3.03 -20.27
CA PRO A 140 9.36 -4.38 -20.64
C PRO A 140 8.30 -4.30 -21.75
N PRO A 141 8.30 -5.23 -22.71
CA PRO A 141 7.26 -5.28 -23.72
C PRO A 141 5.90 -5.43 -23.04
N ASP A 142 4.91 -4.68 -23.51
CA ASP A 142 3.52 -4.84 -23.07
C ASP A 142 3.06 -6.27 -23.35
N ILE A 143 2.61 -6.96 -22.30
CA ILE A 143 2.05 -8.30 -22.43
C ILE A 143 0.62 -8.16 -22.93
N ALA A 144 0.44 -8.12 -24.25
CA ALA A 144 -0.87 -8.14 -24.87
C ALA A 144 -1.49 -9.54 -24.73
N GLY A 145 -2.37 -9.71 -23.74
CA GLY A 145 -3.15 -10.93 -23.59
C GLY A 145 -4.20 -11.05 -24.71
N GLN A 146 -4.15 -12.12 -25.49
CA GLN A 146 -5.25 -12.47 -26.40
C GLN A 146 -6.34 -13.16 -25.58
N GLY A 147 -7.31 -12.38 -25.08
CA GLY A 147 -8.48 -12.91 -24.39
C GLY A 147 -9.33 -13.76 -25.34
N ARG A 148 -9.13 -15.09 -25.31
CA ARG A 148 -9.86 -16.07 -26.14
C ARG A 148 -10.78 -16.90 -25.27
N MET A 149 -12.03 -17.06 -25.69
CA MET A 149 -12.97 -18.01 -25.07
C MET A 149 -12.57 -19.44 -25.45
N LEU A 150 -12.38 -20.31 -24.46
CA LEU A 150 -12.03 -21.71 -24.67
C LEU A 150 -13.29 -22.59 -24.72
N ARG A 151 -13.28 -23.61 -25.58
CA ARG A 151 -14.29 -24.69 -25.53
C ARG A 151 -14.00 -25.62 -24.37
N ALA A 152 -15.01 -26.33 -23.87
CA ALA A 152 -14.89 -27.23 -22.72
C ALA A 152 -13.76 -28.28 -22.87
N GLU A 153 -13.56 -28.79 -24.07
CA GLU A 153 -12.52 -29.76 -24.42
C GLU A 153 -11.10 -29.18 -24.35
N GLU A 154 -10.94 -27.87 -24.60
CA GLU A 154 -9.64 -27.18 -24.60
C GLU A 154 -9.17 -26.80 -23.18
N ILE A 155 -10.09 -26.74 -22.20
CA ILE A 155 -9.81 -26.26 -20.84
C ILE A 155 -8.71 -27.07 -20.18
N LYS A 156 -8.81 -28.40 -20.21
CA LYS A 156 -7.83 -29.27 -19.55
C LYS A 156 -6.43 -29.08 -20.14
N GLY A 157 -6.32 -29.03 -21.46
CA GLY A 157 -5.04 -28.81 -22.15
C GLY A 157 -4.47 -27.40 -21.92
N GLU A 158 -5.30 -26.38 -21.73
CA GLU A 158 -4.83 -25.05 -21.34
C GLU A 158 -4.32 -25.02 -19.90
N ILE A 159 -5.02 -25.67 -18.97
CA ILE A 159 -4.58 -25.77 -17.56
C ILE A 159 -3.23 -26.46 -17.46
N ASP A 160 -3.01 -27.54 -18.22
CA ASP A 160 -1.73 -28.27 -18.19
C ASP A 160 -0.58 -27.43 -18.80
N ARG A 161 -0.86 -26.67 -19.87
CA ARG A 161 0.10 -25.70 -20.44
C ARG A 161 0.44 -24.59 -19.43
N PHE A 162 -0.55 -24.04 -18.75
CA PHE A 162 -0.35 -23.03 -17.71
C PHE A 162 0.53 -23.55 -16.58
N ARG A 163 0.23 -24.74 -16.04
CA ARG A 163 1.05 -25.37 -14.98
C ARG A 163 2.49 -25.59 -15.42
N THR A 164 2.68 -26.05 -16.65
CA THR A 164 4.02 -26.25 -17.23
C THR A 164 4.79 -24.93 -17.33
N ALA A 165 4.13 -23.86 -17.79
CA ALA A 165 4.74 -22.53 -17.89
C ALA A 165 5.14 -21.98 -16.51
N VAL A 166 4.27 -22.11 -15.50
CA VAL A 166 4.57 -21.71 -14.11
C VAL A 166 5.75 -22.50 -13.56
N GLY A 167 5.77 -23.82 -13.73
CA GLY A 167 6.89 -24.66 -13.28
C GLY A 167 8.21 -24.29 -13.95
N ALA A 168 8.19 -23.95 -15.24
CA ALA A 168 9.39 -23.51 -15.96
C ALA A 168 9.91 -22.14 -15.49
N VAL A 169 9.04 -21.26 -14.99
CA VAL A 169 9.45 -19.99 -14.36
C VAL A 169 10.04 -20.24 -12.98
N GLN A 170 9.39 -21.08 -12.15
CA GLN A 170 9.89 -21.46 -10.84
C GLN A 170 11.30 -22.06 -10.93
N ALA A 171 11.51 -23.04 -11.81
CA ALA A 171 12.83 -23.65 -12.01
C ALA A 171 13.91 -22.63 -12.45
N ARG A 172 13.56 -21.64 -13.28
CA ARG A 172 14.47 -20.56 -13.67
C ARG A 172 14.81 -19.64 -12.49
N MET A 173 13.82 -19.30 -11.66
CA MET A 173 14.04 -18.49 -10.46
C MET A 173 14.90 -19.24 -9.44
N ASP A 174 14.62 -20.52 -9.20
CA ASP A 174 15.40 -21.37 -8.29
C ASP A 174 16.86 -21.48 -8.76
N HIS A 175 17.06 -21.66 -10.07
CA HIS A 175 18.40 -21.68 -10.65
C HIS A 175 19.12 -20.33 -10.52
N ALA A 176 18.44 -19.22 -10.78
CA ALA A 176 19.02 -17.88 -10.59
C ALA A 176 19.41 -17.62 -9.13
N LEU A 177 18.54 -17.98 -8.18
CA LEU A 177 18.83 -17.86 -6.74
C LEU A 177 19.98 -18.77 -6.29
N ALA A 178 20.12 -19.95 -6.89
CA ALA A 178 21.23 -20.87 -6.59
C ALA A 178 22.57 -20.41 -7.20
N GLN A 179 22.53 -19.64 -8.30
CA GLN A 179 23.72 -19.13 -8.98
C GLN A 179 24.21 -17.80 -8.43
N ASP A 180 23.35 -16.99 -7.79
CA ASP A 180 23.72 -15.64 -7.39
C ASP A 180 24.38 -15.59 -6.01
N SER A 181 25.71 -15.43 -6.02
CA SER A 181 26.43 -14.77 -4.96
C SER A 181 26.02 -13.29 -4.93
N LEU A 182 24.99 -12.96 -4.13
CA LEU A 182 24.50 -11.59 -3.84
C LEU A 182 25.54 -10.67 -3.14
N SER A 183 26.83 -10.89 -3.34
CA SER A 183 27.93 -10.23 -2.65
C SER A 183 28.97 -9.72 -3.66
N ALA A 184 28.76 -8.50 -4.16
CA ALA A 184 29.80 -7.46 -4.33
C ALA A 184 29.28 -6.18 -5.01
N GLY A 185 28.19 -6.24 -5.80
CA GLY A 185 27.78 -5.13 -6.67
C GLY A 185 26.86 -4.07 -6.08
N ASP A 186 26.05 -4.41 -5.06
CA ASP A 186 24.92 -3.58 -4.61
C ASP A 186 25.26 -2.63 -3.43
N ARG A 187 26.56 -2.38 -3.20
CA ARG A 187 27.06 -1.31 -2.32
C ARG A 187 27.80 -0.28 -3.17
N GLY A 188 27.04 0.54 -3.88
CA GLY A 188 27.53 1.72 -4.60
C GLY A 188 26.54 2.85 -4.49
#